data_AF-A0A2E4H4P2-F1
#
_entry.id   AF-A0A2E4H4P2-F1
#
_cell.length_a   1.000
_cell.length_b   1.000
_cell.length_c   1.000
_cell.angle_alpha   90.00
_cell.angle_beta   90.00
_cell.angle_gamma   90.00
#
_symmetry.space_group_name_H-M   'P 1'
#
loop_
_entity.id
_entity.type
_entity.pdbx_description
1 polymer ?
#
loop_
_entity_poly.entity_id
_entity_poly.type
_entity_poly.pdbx_seq_one_letter_code
_entity_poly.pdbx_strand_id
1 'polypeptide(L)'
;MYGVHLEPGVYQRPIFLKTLKRRHKDHRSHSYNEEAKKLARSQQLQKFLQTTQNAFSASGAKTDALVVADKIFSTADAKPGIAANPDAVEVPACKYLGVALESAKAEGGPIANLALALEGIAPHLKWGLRPNGENDDATFKACHANAVVVGKDGLEERDDIRIGMSLLAPETRYPDHRHPPEEIYTVLTPGEWKQGTDGEFKSPGIGGFVHNVPNIVHGMRSKDVPLLAVWSLWMGDNA
;
A
#
# COMPACT_ATOMS: atom_id res chain seq x y z
N MET A 1 30.01 45.96 85.19
CA MET A 1 28.83 46.82 85.42
C MET A 1 28.55 47.54 84.09
N TYR A 2 27.46 47.36 83.37
CA TYR A 2 26.08 47.00 83.70
C TYR A 2 25.52 46.04 82.64
N GLY A 3 24.70 45.08 83.09
CA GLY A 3 23.98 44.14 82.25
C GLY A 3 22.69 44.73 81.68
N VAL A 4 22.28 44.22 80.53
CA VAL A 4 21.03 44.58 79.85
C VAL A 4 20.03 43.44 80.09
N HIS A 5 18.87 43.80 80.64
CA HIS A 5 17.69 42.95 80.79
C HIS A 5 17.08 42.60 79.42
N LEU A 6 16.49 41.41 79.29
CA LEU A 6 15.03 41.21 79.20
C LEU A 6 14.67 39.72 79.05
N GLU A 7 13.58 39.38 79.75
CA GLU A 7 12.93 38.08 79.96
C GLU A 7 12.13 37.54 78.73
N PRO A 8 11.66 36.27 78.76
CA PRO A 8 11.25 35.49 77.59
C PRO A 8 9.73 35.30 77.44
N GLY A 9 9.33 34.85 76.25
CA GLY A 9 8.15 34.00 76.06
C GLY A 9 7.14 34.49 75.01
N VAL A 10 6.91 33.69 73.97
CA VAL A 10 5.63 33.02 73.66
C VAL A 10 5.90 31.99 72.55
N TYR A 11 5.59 30.72 72.87
CA TYR A 11 5.55 29.58 71.95
C TYR A 11 4.28 29.64 71.09
N GLN A 12 4.39 29.55 69.76
CA GLN A 12 3.28 29.13 68.88
C GLN A 12 3.71 28.04 67.90
N ARG A 13 2.75 27.14 67.63
CA ARG A 13 2.87 25.77 67.12
C ARG A 13 3.29 25.68 65.64
N PRO A 14 3.86 24.55 65.17
CA PRO A 14 4.20 24.35 63.77
C PRO A 14 2.97 23.96 62.93
N ILE A 15 2.83 24.59 61.76
CA ILE A 15 1.85 24.22 60.72
C ILE A 15 2.52 23.21 59.78
N PHE A 16 1.99 21.99 59.71
CA PHE A 16 2.35 21.00 58.71
C PHE A 16 1.61 21.31 57.39
N LEU A 17 2.32 21.80 56.37
CA LEU A 17 1.81 21.78 54.99
C LEU A 17 2.01 20.37 54.40
N LYS A 18 0.93 19.60 54.25
CA LYS A 18 0.90 18.43 53.37
C LYS A 18 0.73 18.90 51.93
N THR A 19 1.79 18.82 51.13
CA THR A 19 1.71 19.00 49.68
C THR A 19 1.01 17.78 49.07
N LEU A 20 -0.27 17.89 48.69
CA LEU A 20 -0.91 16.92 47.81
C LEU A 20 -0.28 17.03 46.41
N LYS A 21 0.60 16.08 46.05
CA LYS A 21 0.91 15.81 44.64
C LYS A 21 -0.35 15.22 43.99
N ARG A 22 -1.15 16.06 43.34
CA ARG A 22 -2.14 15.60 42.35
C ARG A 22 -1.35 14.94 41.21
N ARG A 23 -1.39 13.61 41.13
CA ARG A 23 -1.03 12.91 39.89
C ARG A 23 -2.13 13.21 38.88
N HIS A 24 -1.90 14.19 38.02
CA HIS A 24 -2.58 14.24 36.74
C HIS A 24 -2.09 13.03 35.94
N LYS A 25 -2.92 11.99 35.82
CA LYS A 25 -2.71 11.01 34.73
C LYS A 25 -2.96 11.78 33.45
N ASP A 26 -1.88 12.02 32.71
CA ASP A 26 -1.88 12.77 31.49
C ASP A 26 -2.47 11.91 30.36
N HIS A 27 -3.80 11.91 30.27
CA HIS A 27 -4.52 11.15 29.24
C HIS A 27 -4.28 11.71 27.82
N ARG A 28 -3.82 12.96 27.67
CA ARG A 28 -3.56 13.59 26.37
C ARG A 28 -2.30 13.09 25.68
N SER A 29 -1.23 12.84 26.43
CA SER A 29 0.03 12.34 25.84
C SER A 29 -0.08 10.88 25.38
N HIS A 30 -0.92 10.09 26.04
CA HIS A 30 -1.23 8.72 25.62
C HIS A 30 -2.11 8.69 24.36
N SER A 31 -3.17 9.52 24.28
CA SER A 31 -4.04 9.55 23.09
C SER A 31 -3.31 10.08 21.86
N TYR A 32 -2.48 11.12 22.02
CA TYR A 32 -1.67 11.66 20.92
C TYR A 32 -0.67 10.63 20.37
N ASN A 33 -0.04 9.85 21.25
CA ASN A 33 0.88 8.78 20.83
C ASN A 33 0.17 7.58 20.19
N GLU A 34 -1.09 7.30 20.55
CA GLU A 34 -1.89 6.27 19.87
C GLU A 34 -2.42 6.76 18.51
N GLU A 35 -2.89 8.00 18.40
CA GLU A 35 -3.29 8.60 17.13
C GLU A 35 -2.10 8.74 16.17
N ALA A 36 -0.95 9.19 16.64
CA ALA A 36 0.27 9.26 15.84
C ALA A 36 0.72 7.87 15.34
N LYS A 37 0.54 6.82 16.16
CA LYS A 37 0.80 5.43 15.74
C LYS A 37 -0.20 4.92 14.69
N LYS A 38 -1.48 5.34 14.76
CA LYS A 38 -2.50 4.99 13.76
C LYS A 38 -2.30 5.72 12.42
N LEU A 39 -1.59 6.84 12.41
CA LEU A 39 -1.28 7.61 11.20
C LEU A 39 0.07 7.23 10.55
N ALA A 40 0.90 6.43 11.22
CA ALA A 40 2.23 6.11 10.74
C ALA A 40 2.22 4.93 9.76
N ARG A 41 2.55 5.18 8.49
CA ARG A 41 2.84 4.15 7.49
C ARG A 41 3.96 3.22 7.97
N SER A 42 3.79 1.91 7.78
CA SER A 42 4.81 0.92 8.15
C SER A 42 6.05 1.02 7.26
N GLN A 43 7.22 0.61 7.77
CA GLN A 43 8.45 0.58 6.98
C GLN A 43 8.36 -0.38 5.79
N GLN A 44 7.67 -1.51 5.94
CA GLN A 44 7.43 -2.46 4.85
C GLN A 44 6.59 -1.84 3.74
N LEU A 45 5.52 -1.11 4.09
CA LEU A 45 4.68 -0.42 3.11
C LEU A 45 5.43 0.72 2.42
N GLN A 46 6.22 1.52 3.15
CA GLN A 46 7.07 2.54 2.53
C GLN A 46 8.09 1.91 1.57
N LYS A 47 8.67 0.76 1.95
CA LYS A 47 9.61 0.03 1.09
C LYS A 47 8.93 -0.43 -0.19
N PHE A 48 7.72 -1.01 -0.10
CA PHE A 48 6.91 -1.39 -1.25
C PHE A 48 6.69 -0.22 -2.20
N LEU A 49 6.20 0.93 -1.71
CA LEU A 49 5.98 2.12 -2.53
C LEU A 49 7.25 2.57 -3.27
N GLN A 50 8.37 2.67 -2.55
CA GLN A 50 9.65 3.06 -3.14
C GLN A 50 10.12 2.07 -4.21
N THR A 51 10.01 0.77 -3.94
CA THR A 51 10.44 -0.26 -4.91
C THR A 51 9.53 -0.30 -6.13
N THR A 52 8.23 -0.02 -5.98
CA THR A 52 7.30 0.09 -7.10
C THR A 52 7.67 1.27 -7.99
N GLN A 53 7.91 2.45 -7.41
CA GLN A 53 8.36 3.63 -8.15
C GLN A 53 9.67 3.34 -8.89
N ASN A 54 10.67 2.78 -8.20
CA ASN A 54 11.97 2.49 -8.80
C ASN A 54 11.88 1.49 -9.95
N ALA A 55 11.08 0.43 -9.79
CA ALA A 55 10.86 -0.57 -10.83
C ALA A 55 10.14 0.05 -12.05
N PHE A 56 9.13 0.89 -11.81
CA PHE A 56 8.43 1.59 -12.90
C PHE A 56 9.36 2.58 -13.63
N SER A 57 10.17 3.36 -12.91
CA SER A 57 11.15 4.27 -13.53
C SER A 57 12.20 3.54 -14.37
N ALA A 58 12.54 2.29 -14.03
CA ALA A 58 13.48 1.47 -14.77
C ALA A 58 12.86 0.71 -15.97
N SER A 59 11.54 0.79 -16.17
CA SER A 59 10.80 -0.05 -17.13
C SER A 59 10.94 0.33 -18.61
N GLY A 60 11.58 1.47 -18.91
CA GLY A 60 11.56 2.06 -20.24
C GLY A 60 10.23 2.74 -20.59
N ALA A 61 9.44 3.10 -19.57
CA ALA A 61 8.20 3.86 -19.71
C ALA A 61 8.36 5.15 -20.53
N LYS A 62 7.33 5.45 -21.33
CA LYS A 62 7.24 6.70 -22.09
C LYS A 62 6.97 7.88 -21.16
N THR A 63 7.25 9.09 -21.64
CA THR A 63 7.12 10.33 -20.86
C THR A 63 5.74 10.53 -20.25
N ASP A 64 4.67 10.22 -20.99
CA ASP A 64 3.29 10.31 -20.51
C ASP A 64 3.05 9.36 -19.32
N ALA A 65 3.43 8.09 -19.44
CA ALA A 65 3.34 7.12 -18.36
C ALA A 65 4.20 7.50 -17.13
N LEU A 66 5.40 8.05 -17.36
CA LEU A 66 6.28 8.54 -16.29
C LEU A 66 5.68 9.73 -15.54
N VAL A 67 4.98 10.64 -16.21
CA VAL A 67 4.27 11.75 -15.57
C VAL A 67 3.18 11.22 -14.63
N VAL A 68 2.44 10.18 -15.04
CA VAL A 68 1.42 9.55 -14.18
C VAL A 68 2.07 8.90 -12.96
N ALA A 69 3.16 8.17 -13.14
CA ALA A 69 3.90 7.57 -12.04
C ALA A 69 4.39 8.64 -11.06
N ASP A 70 5.01 9.72 -11.56
CA ASP A 70 5.49 10.82 -10.72
C ASP A 70 4.36 11.45 -9.89
N LYS A 71 3.18 11.71 -10.50
CA LYS A 71 2.01 12.20 -9.78
C LYS A 71 1.60 11.26 -8.64
N ILE A 72 1.47 9.96 -8.90
CA ILE A 72 1.03 8.96 -7.91
C ILE A 72 2.03 8.87 -6.76
N PHE A 73 3.31 8.65 -7.06
CA PHE A 73 4.32 8.37 -6.04
C PHE A 73 4.72 9.65 -5.27
N SER A 74 4.80 10.81 -5.92
CA SER A 74 5.00 12.08 -5.20
C SER A 74 3.83 12.40 -4.27
N THR A 75 2.59 12.06 -4.66
CA THR A 75 1.40 12.19 -3.80
C THR A 75 1.44 11.22 -2.62
N ALA A 76 1.93 10.00 -2.83
CA ALA A 76 2.12 9.01 -1.77
C ALA A 76 3.20 9.45 -0.76
N ASP A 77 4.29 10.08 -1.21
CA ASP A 77 5.42 10.48 -0.38
C ASP A 77 5.21 11.83 0.33
N ALA A 78 4.49 12.78 -0.29
CA ALA A 78 4.23 14.08 0.31
C ALA A 78 3.46 13.99 1.63
N LYS A 79 2.51 13.04 1.72
CA LYS A 79 1.72 12.80 2.93
C LYS A 79 1.26 11.34 2.99
N PRO A 80 1.63 10.60 4.04
CA PRO A 80 1.02 9.31 4.32
C PRO A 80 -0.49 9.43 4.61
N GLY A 81 -1.25 8.45 4.12
CA GLY A 81 -2.65 8.25 4.49
C GLY A 81 -2.82 7.70 5.91
N ILE A 82 -4.02 7.25 6.21
CA ILE A 82 -4.30 6.63 7.51
C ILE A 82 -3.85 5.17 7.43
N ALA A 83 -2.93 4.75 8.29
CA ALA A 83 -2.51 3.36 8.34
C ALA A 83 -3.68 2.47 8.77
N ALA A 84 -3.84 1.35 8.07
CA ALA A 84 -4.87 0.37 8.32
C ALA A 84 -4.26 -1.03 8.46
N ASN A 85 -5.03 -1.93 9.05
CA ASN A 85 -4.66 -3.34 9.19
C ASN A 85 -5.90 -4.17 8.87
N PRO A 86 -6.22 -4.37 7.59
CA PRO A 86 -7.36 -5.18 7.19
C PRO A 86 -7.14 -6.63 7.64
N ASP A 87 -8.23 -7.35 7.87
CA ASP A 87 -8.14 -8.79 8.08
C ASP A 87 -7.56 -9.44 6.83
N ALA A 88 -6.43 -10.12 6.99
CA ALA A 88 -5.79 -10.84 5.90
C ALA A 88 -6.71 -11.95 5.40
N VAL A 89 -6.85 -12.04 4.07
CA VAL A 89 -7.70 -13.03 3.41
C VAL A 89 -6.92 -13.58 2.23
N GLU A 90 -6.97 -14.89 2.06
CA GLU A 90 -6.47 -15.56 0.86
C GLU A 90 -7.63 -16.07 0.01
N VAL A 91 -7.41 -16.12 -1.30
CA VAL A 91 -8.30 -16.76 -2.27
C VAL A 91 -7.54 -17.87 -3.01
N PRO A 92 -8.21 -18.81 -3.71
CA PRO A 92 -7.54 -19.98 -4.29
C PRO A 92 -6.32 -19.68 -5.18
N ALA A 93 -6.33 -18.56 -5.90
CA ALA A 93 -5.21 -18.16 -6.76
C ALA A 93 -3.95 -17.73 -5.98
N CYS A 94 -4.05 -17.40 -4.68
CA CYS A 94 -2.90 -17.05 -3.83
C CYS A 94 -1.85 -18.17 -3.75
N LYS A 95 -2.23 -19.44 -4.03
CA LYS A 95 -1.28 -20.56 -4.13
C LYS A 95 -0.18 -20.35 -5.19
N TYR A 96 -0.41 -19.48 -6.18
CA TYR A 96 0.57 -19.14 -7.22
C TYR A 96 1.49 -17.98 -6.83
N LEU A 97 1.22 -17.27 -5.73
CA LEU A 97 1.98 -16.09 -5.35
C LEU A 97 3.44 -16.41 -5.06
N GLY A 98 3.72 -17.50 -4.34
CA GLY A 98 5.08 -17.90 -3.99
C GLY A 98 5.95 -18.15 -5.24
N VAL A 99 5.46 -18.94 -6.20
CA VAL A 99 6.22 -19.20 -7.43
C VAL A 99 6.38 -17.95 -8.31
N ALA A 100 5.38 -17.06 -8.33
CA ALA A 100 5.49 -15.79 -9.06
C ALA A 100 6.54 -14.86 -8.42
N LEU A 101 6.58 -14.79 -7.09
CA LEU A 101 7.57 -14.04 -6.32
C LEU A 101 8.98 -14.58 -6.52
N GLU A 102 9.18 -15.90 -6.45
CA GLU A 102 10.49 -16.52 -6.70
C GLU A 102 11.01 -16.21 -8.11
N SER A 103 10.13 -16.31 -9.12
CA SER A 103 10.46 -15.94 -10.50
C SER A 103 10.89 -14.48 -10.62
N ALA A 104 10.11 -13.56 -10.05
CA ALA A 104 10.43 -12.13 -10.07
C ALA A 104 11.71 -11.80 -9.29
N LYS A 105 12.01 -12.51 -8.20
CA LYS A 105 13.28 -12.37 -7.45
C LYS A 105 14.48 -12.82 -8.27
N ALA A 106 14.33 -13.84 -9.11
CA ALA A 106 15.40 -14.37 -9.95
C ALA A 106 15.87 -13.39 -11.05
N GLU A 107 15.03 -12.45 -11.47
CA GLU A 107 15.39 -11.42 -12.47
C GLU A 107 16.44 -10.41 -11.98
N GLY A 108 16.61 -10.29 -10.65
CA GLY A 108 17.51 -9.31 -10.07
C GLY A 108 17.03 -7.86 -10.22
N GLY A 109 17.92 -6.92 -9.92
CA GLY A 109 17.69 -5.48 -10.14
C GLY A 109 16.44 -4.92 -9.44
N PRO A 110 15.78 -3.91 -10.04
CA PRO A 110 14.58 -3.30 -9.47
C PRO A 110 13.40 -4.27 -9.27
N ILE A 111 13.25 -5.29 -10.13
CA ILE A 111 12.15 -6.24 -10.04
C ILE A 111 12.31 -7.19 -8.86
N ALA A 112 13.53 -7.68 -8.60
CA ALA A 112 13.79 -8.48 -7.41
C ALA A 112 13.54 -7.69 -6.11
N ASN A 113 13.91 -6.40 -6.09
CA ASN A 113 13.65 -5.53 -4.94
C ASN A 113 12.14 -5.32 -4.70
N LEU A 114 11.36 -5.14 -5.76
CA LEU A 114 9.90 -5.04 -5.67
C LEU A 114 9.27 -6.35 -5.21
N ALA A 115 9.73 -7.49 -5.74
CA ALA A 115 9.24 -8.81 -5.34
C ALA A 115 9.49 -9.08 -3.84
N LEU A 116 10.68 -8.76 -3.33
CA LEU A 116 11.00 -8.86 -1.89
C LEU A 116 10.11 -7.95 -1.02
N ALA A 117 9.83 -6.73 -1.48
CA ALA A 117 8.95 -5.82 -0.75
C ALA A 117 7.50 -6.30 -0.76
N LEU A 118 7.03 -6.85 -1.88
CA LEU A 118 5.71 -7.46 -2.03
C LEU A 118 5.56 -8.67 -1.10
N GLU A 119 6.55 -9.55 -1.08
CA GLU A 119 6.61 -10.71 -0.17
C GLU A 119 6.47 -10.29 1.30
N GLY A 120 7.10 -9.17 1.68
CA GLY A 120 7.03 -8.64 3.04
C GLY A 120 5.65 -8.10 3.45
N ILE A 121 4.82 -7.66 2.50
CA ILE A 121 3.46 -7.14 2.79
C ILE A 121 2.35 -8.15 2.52
N ALA A 122 2.59 -9.17 1.69
CA ALA A 122 1.59 -10.13 1.24
C ALA A 122 0.79 -10.82 2.37
N PRO A 123 1.39 -11.21 3.51
CA PRO A 123 0.65 -11.83 4.62
C PRO A 123 -0.37 -10.91 5.31
N HIS A 124 -0.34 -9.61 5.03
CA HIS A 124 -1.23 -8.60 5.60
C HIS A 124 -2.34 -8.17 4.64
N LEU A 125 -2.33 -8.68 3.40
CA LEU A 125 -3.27 -8.26 2.37
C LEU A 125 -4.60 -9.01 2.47
N LYS A 126 -5.66 -8.28 2.15
CA LYS A 126 -6.98 -8.84 1.91
C LYS A 126 -7.13 -9.15 0.43
N TRP A 127 -6.77 -10.37 0.03
CA TRP A 127 -6.98 -10.83 -1.35
C TRP A 127 -8.45 -11.09 -1.62
N GLY A 128 -8.89 -10.79 -2.84
CA GLY A 128 -10.27 -10.93 -3.25
C GLY A 128 -10.44 -11.06 -4.75
N LEU A 129 -11.71 -10.98 -5.16
CA LEU A 129 -12.08 -10.88 -6.57
C LEU A 129 -11.75 -9.49 -7.12
N ARG A 130 -11.77 -9.37 -8.45
CA ARG A 130 -11.70 -8.07 -9.09
C ARG A 130 -12.94 -7.23 -8.72
N PRO A 131 -12.87 -5.89 -8.79
CA PRO A 131 -14.05 -5.04 -8.66
C PRO A 131 -15.16 -5.46 -9.64
N ASN A 132 -16.40 -5.53 -9.15
CA ASN A 132 -17.58 -5.97 -9.91
C ASN A 132 -17.43 -7.38 -10.53
N GLY A 133 -16.73 -8.27 -9.82
CA GLY A 133 -16.47 -9.67 -10.24
C GLY A 133 -17.46 -10.69 -9.67
N GLU A 134 -18.52 -10.25 -8.99
CA GLU A 134 -19.49 -11.13 -8.30
C GLU A 134 -20.18 -12.09 -9.27
N ASN A 135 -20.34 -11.69 -10.53
CA ASN A 135 -20.97 -12.47 -11.58
C ASN A 135 -19.97 -13.24 -12.48
N ASP A 136 -18.67 -13.16 -12.19
CA ASP A 136 -17.69 -13.96 -12.94
C ASP A 136 -17.91 -15.46 -12.71
N ASP A 137 -17.53 -16.27 -13.69
CA ASP A 137 -17.63 -17.71 -13.59
C ASP A 137 -16.68 -18.27 -12.51
N ALA A 138 -17.04 -19.43 -11.97
CA ALA A 138 -16.30 -20.06 -10.88
C ALA A 138 -14.86 -20.43 -11.26
N THR A 139 -14.60 -20.72 -12.54
CA THR A 139 -13.27 -21.06 -13.03
C THR A 139 -12.37 -19.83 -12.98
N PHE A 140 -12.83 -18.70 -13.49
CA PHE A 140 -12.07 -17.45 -13.40
C PHE A 140 -11.83 -17.03 -11.94
N LYS A 141 -12.86 -17.10 -11.09
CA LYS A 141 -12.73 -16.76 -9.65
C LYS A 141 -11.69 -17.60 -8.91
N ALA A 142 -11.50 -18.87 -9.30
CA ALA A 142 -10.49 -19.74 -8.71
C ALA A 142 -9.06 -19.43 -9.22
N CYS A 143 -8.95 -18.76 -10.37
CA CYS A 143 -7.70 -18.49 -11.08
C CYS A 143 -7.23 -17.03 -11.01
N HIS A 144 -7.97 -16.17 -10.30
CA HIS A 144 -7.66 -14.75 -10.17
C HIS A 144 -7.63 -14.33 -8.69
N ALA A 145 -6.65 -13.50 -8.32
CA ALA A 145 -6.64 -12.77 -7.08
C ALA A 145 -6.26 -11.30 -7.33
N ASN A 146 -6.91 -10.40 -6.59
CA ASN A 146 -6.59 -8.98 -6.58
C ASN A 146 -6.49 -8.49 -5.13
N ALA A 147 -5.54 -7.61 -4.85
CA ALA A 147 -5.41 -6.99 -3.53
C ALA A 147 -5.14 -5.49 -3.67
N VAL A 148 -5.84 -4.69 -2.86
CA VAL A 148 -5.55 -3.26 -2.67
C VAL A 148 -4.49 -3.14 -1.57
N VAL A 149 -3.41 -2.41 -1.84
CA VAL A 149 -2.35 -2.11 -0.87
C VAL A 149 -2.52 -0.69 -0.32
N VAL A 150 -2.77 0.27 -1.20
CA VAL A 150 -3.08 1.67 -0.86
C VAL A 150 -4.42 2.03 -1.49
N GLY A 151 -5.30 2.62 -0.68
CA GLY A 151 -6.69 2.89 -1.02
C GLY A 151 -7.65 2.19 -0.06
N LYS A 152 -8.96 2.41 -0.26
CA LYS A 152 -10.02 1.75 0.53
C LYS A 152 -9.78 0.25 0.70
N ASP A 153 -9.83 -0.22 1.95
CA ASP A 153 -9.61 -1.61 2.38
C ASP A 153 -8.16 -2.12 2.25
N GLY A 154 -7.20 -1.22 1.99
CA GLY A 154 -5.77 -1.53 1.91
C GLY A 154 -5.04 -1.41 3.26
N LEU A 155 -3.70 -1.43 3.21
CA LEU A 155 -2.81 -1.20 4.36
C LEU A 155 -2.67 0.30 4.68
N GLU A 156 -3.03 1.17 3.74
CA GLU A 156 -3.13 2.61 3.93
C GLU A 156 -4.37 3.13 3.21
N GLU A 157 -5.27 3.75 3.98
CA GLU A 157 -6.50 4.35 3.49
C GLU A 157 -6.19 5.67 2.75
N ARG A 158 -6.64 5.72 1.49
CA ARG A 158 -6.47 6.84 0.54
C ARG A 158 -7.66 6.92 -0.42
N ASP A 159 -7.97 8.12 -0.87
CA ASP A 159 -8.99 8.44 -1.88
C ASP A 159 -8.41 9.08 -3.16
N ASP A 160 -7.26 9.73 -3.05
CA ASP A 160 -6.51 10.42 -4.12
C ASP A 160 -5.65 9.51 -5.01
N ILE A 161 -5.23 8.35 -4.49
CA ILE A 161 -4.46 7.33 -5.20
C ILE A 161 -4.92 5.92 -4.82
N ARG A 162 -4.74 4.97 -5.74
CA ARG A 162 -4.93 3.53 -5.45
C ARG A 162 -3.78 2.72 -6.01
N ILE A 163 -3.22 1.83 -5.20
CA ILE A 163 -2.11 0.94 -5.59
C ILE A 163 -2.43 -0.46 -5.09
N GLY A 164 -2.17 -1.46 -5.92
CA GLY A 164 -2.45 -2.84 -5.59
C GLY A 164 -1.80 -3.79 -6.57
N MET A 165 -2.23 -5.03 -6.56
CA MET A 165 -1.65 -6.06 -7.40
C MET A 165 -2.68 -7.07 -7.88
N SER A 166 -2.42 -7.60 -9.05
CA SER A 166 -3.20 -8.65 -9.69
C SER A 166 -2.34 -9.89 -9.86
N LEU A 167 -2.94 -11.04 -9.55
CA LEU A 167 -2.35 -12.36 -9.72
C LEU A 167 -3.30 -13.22 -10.55
N LEU A 168 -2.78 -13.76 -11.65
CA LEU A 168 -3.48 -14.78 -12.45
C LEU A 168 -2.73 -16.11 -12.34
N ALA A 169 -3.48 -17.19 -12.15
CA ALA A 169 -3.01 -18.54 -12.38
C ALA A 169 -2.52 -18.70 -13.83
N PRO A 170 -1.74 -19.75 -14.17
CA PRO A 170 -1.45 -20.08 -15.56
C PRO A 170 -2.73 -20.22 -16.40
N GLU A 171 -2.60 -19.96 -17.69
CA GLU A 171 -3.63 -20.15 -18.73
C GLU A 171 -4.95 -19.41 -18.44
N THR A 172 -4.84 -18.24 -17.82
CA THR A 172 -5.99 -17.47 -17.35
C THR A 172 -6.08 -16.14 -18.08
N ARG A 173 -7.25 -15.86 -18.64
CA ARG A 173 -7.57 -14.57 -19.25
C ARG A 173 -8.44 -13.75 -18.31
N TYR A 174 -7.96 -12.57 -17.94
CA TYR A 174 -8.76 -11.56 -17.26
C TYR A 174 -9.77 -10.94 -18.25
N PRO A 175 -11.06 -10.86 -17.91
CA PRO A 175 -12.09 -10.26 -18.77
C PRO A 175 -11.76 -8.84 -19.22
N ASP A 176 -12.11 -8.49 -20.46
CA ASP A 176 -11.94 -7.11 -20.93
C ASP A 176 -12.79 -6.17 -20.06
N HIS A 177 -12.18 -5.09 -19.60
CA HIS A 177 -12.80 -4.12 -18.70
C HIS A 177 -12.31 -2.71 -19.02
N ARG A 178 -12.91 -1.73 -18.37
CA ARG A 178 -12.48 -0.32 -18.40
C ARG A 178 -12.91 0.37 -17.12
N HIS A 179 -12.23 1.44 -16.78
CA HIS A 179 -12.60 2.31 -15.68
C HIS A 179 -12.14 3.76 -15.94
N PRO A 180 -12.76 4.76 -15.29
CA PRO A 180 -12.39 6.16 -15.47
C PRO A 180 -10.96 6.52 -15.09
N PRO A 181 -10.39 6.03 -13.97
CA PRO A 181 -9.02 6.39 -13.59
C PRO A 181 -7.99 5.96 -14.62
N GLU A 182 -6.97 6.79 -14.79
CA GLU A 182 -5.75 6.45 -15.50
C GLU A 182 -4.93 5.45 -14.68
N GLU A 183 -4.36 4.45 -15.34
CA GLU A 183 -3.72 3.32 -14.69
C GLU A 183 -2.39 2.96 -15.34
N ILE A 184 -1.41 2.64 -14.51
CA ILE A 184 -0.13 2.10 -14.92
C ILE A 184 0.14 0.76 -14.25
N TYR A 185 0.78 -0.17 -14.96
CA TYR A 185 1.27 -1.43 -14.41
C TYR A 185 2.79 -1.50 -14.41
N THR A 186 3.36 -2.07 -13.36
CA THR A 186 4.70 -2.67 -13.34
C THR A 186 4.56 -4.18 -13.46
N VAL A 187 5.20 -4.80 -14.45
CA VAL A 187 5.08 -6.24 -14.73
C VAL A 187 6.19 -7.03 -14.01
N LEU A 188 5.82 -7.96 -13.13
CA LEU A 188 6.80 -8.74 -12.34
C LEU A 188 7.07 -10.13 -12.92
N THR A 189 6.12 -10.72 -13.64
CA THR A 189 6.28 -12.03 -14.30
C THR A 189 5.68 -12.03 -15.71
N PRO A 190 5.98 -13.03 -16.55
CA PRO A 190 5.49 -13.05 -17.93
C PRO A 190 3.97 -12.97 -18.04
N GLY A 191 3.51 -12.15 -18.98
CA GLY A 191 2.11 -11.91 -19.25
C GLY A 191 1.91 -11.13 -20.54
N GLU A 192 0.66 -11.04 -20.97
CA GLU A 192 0.27 -10.27 -22.15
C GLU A 192 -0.92 -9.37 -21.84
N TRP A 193 -0.89 -8.16 -22.39
CA TRP A 193 -1.92 -7.15 -22.23
C TRP A 193 -2.52 -6.79 -23.58
N LYS A 194 -3.81 -6.50 -23.54
CA LYS A 194 -4.61 -6.00 -24.66
C LYS A 194 -5.08 -4.60 -24.31
N GLN A 195 -4.97 -3.67 -25.24
CA GLN A 195 -5.46 -2.30 -25.12
C GLN A 195 -6.29 -1.94 -26.37
N GLY A 196 -7.52 -1.47 -26.16
CA GLY A 196 -8.53 -1.29 -27.20
C GLY A 196 -9.38 -2.56 -27.42
N THR A 197 -10.64 -2.37 -27.83
CA THR A 197 -11.59 -3.47 -28.07
C THR A 197 -11.06 -4.50 -29.07
N ASP A 198 -10.39 -4.03 -30.12
CA ASP A 198 -9.79 -4.88 -31.18
C ASP A 198 -8.27 -4.97 -31.06
N GLY A 199 -7.73 -4.60 -29.88
CA GLY A 199 -6.30 -4.67 -29.61
C GLY A 199 -5.78 -6.11 -29.62
N GLU A 200 -4.55 -6.27 -30.09
CA GLU A 200 -3.81 -7.53 -29.95
C GLU A 200 -3.22 -7.66 -28.55
N PHE A 201 -3.11 -8.90 -28.07
CA PHE A 201 -2.35 -9.20 -26.87
C PHE A 201 -0.84 -9.06 -27.15
N LYS A 202 -0.15 -8.24 -26.36
CA LYS A 202 1.28 -7.98 -26.47
C LYS A 202 1.94 -8.19 -25.13
N SER A 203 3.17 -8.72 -25.13
CA SER A 203 3.94 -8.88 -23.91
C SER A 203 4.81 -7.65 -23.65
N PRO A 204 4.66 -6.97 -22.50
CA PRO A 204 5.57 -5.90 -22.09
C PRO A 204 6.96 -6.42 -21.67
N GLY A 205 7.08 -7.73 -21.40
CA GLY A 205 8.27 -8.33 -20.77
C GLY A 205 8.30 -8.11 -19.26
N ILE A 206 9.14 -8.90 -18.57
CA ILE A 206 9.37 -8.72 -17.13
C ILE A 206 10.11 -7.40 -16.91
N GLY A 207 9.66 -6.61 -15.93
CA GLY A 207 10.12 -5.25 -15.73
C GLY A 207 9.57 -4.23 -16.71
N GLY A 208 8.77 -4.66 -17.69
CA GLY A 208 8.03 -3.78 -18.57
C GLY A 208 6.90 -3.05 -17.87
N PHE A 209 6.25 -2.16 -18.62
CA PHE A 209 5.12 -1.36 -18.15
C PHE A 209 3.91 -1.49 -19.07
N VAL A 210 2.74 -1.16 -18.52
CA VAL A 210 1.52 -0.92 -19.29
C VAL A 210 0.95 0.42 -18.84
N HIS A 211 0.47 1.23 -19.77
CA HIS A 211 -0.16 2.52 -19.49
C HIS A 211 -1.54 2.56 -20.12
N ASN A 212 -2.56 2.42 -19.29
CA ASN A 212 -3.96 2.47 -19.67
C ASN A 212 -4.47 3.90 -19.45
N VAL A 213 -4.67 4.61 -20.56
CA VAL A 213 -5.33 5.92 -20.54
C VAL A 213 -6.77 5.80 -20.02
N PRO A 214 -7.36 6.89 -19.46
CA PRO A 214 -8.73 6.88 -18.94
C PRO A 214 -9.74 6.19 -19.85
N ASN A 215 -10.56 5.29 -19.29
CA ASN A 215 -11.63 4.57 -19.97
C ASN A 215 -11.24 3.66 -21.16
N ILE A 216 -9.96 3.45 -21.45
CA ILE A 216 -9.56 2.48 -22.47
C ILE A 216 -10.06 1.08 -22.08
N VAL A 217 -10.63 0.34 -23.03
CA VAL A 217 -10.89 -1.09 -22.83
C VAL A 217 -9.56 -1.80 -22.80
N HIS A 218 -9.31 -2.57 -21.75
CA HIS A 218 -8.09 -3.34 -21.60
C HIS A 218 -8.35 -4.70 -20.96
N GLY A 219 -7.39 -5.60 -21.15
CA GLY A 219 -7.41 -6.94 -20.59
C GLY A 219 -5.99 -7.45 -20.44
N MET A 220 -5.83 -8.53 -19.68
CA MET A 220 -4.54 -9.19 -19.49
C MET A 220 -4.71 -10.71 -19.44
N ARG A 221 -3.66 -11.45 -19.75
CA ARG A 221 -3.65 -12.91 -19.64
C ARG A 221 -2.28 -13.42 -19.25
N SER A 222 -2.30 -14.47 -18.43
CA SER A 222 -1.15 -15.35 -18.23
C SER A 222 -1.03 -16.35 -19.38
N LYS A 223 0.16 -16.92 -19.55
CA LYS A 223 0.41 -18.07 -20.42
C LYS A 223 0.66 -19.30 -19.56
N ASP A 224 1.71 -20.05 -19.81
CA ASP A 224 2.10 -21.27 -19.07
C ASP A 224 2.60 -21.00 -17.64
N VAL A 225 2.84 -19.75 -17.27
CA VAL A 225 3.27 -19.32 -15.93
C VAL A 225 2.28 -18.34 -15.30
N PRO A 226 2.24 -18.21 -13.96
CA PRO A 226 1.41 -17.20 -13.30
C PRO A 226 1.84 -15.77 -13.66
N LEU A 227 0.85 -14.89 -13.83
CA LEU A 227 1.07 -13.46 -14.06
C LEU A 227 0.91 -12.71 -12.73
N LEU A 228 1.94 -11.96 -12.33
CA LEU A 228 1.93 -11.03 -11.21
C LEU A 228 2.30 -9.63 -11.71
N ALA A 229 1.47 -8.64 -11.39
CA ALA A 229 1.73 -7.25 -11.73
C ALA A 229 1.20 -6.32 -10.64
N VAL A 230 1.89 -5.20 -10.42
CA VAL A 230 1.44 -4.10 -9.56
C VAL A 230 0.75 -3.06 -10.42
N TRP A 231 -0.48 -2.70 -10.08
CA TRP A 231 -1.22 -1.60 -10.70
C TRP A 231 -1.19 -0.37 -9.80
N SER A 232 -1.17 0.81 -10.41
CA SER A 232 -1.25 2.11 -9.73
C SER A 232 -2.19 3.04 -10.51
N LEU A 233 -3.18 3.59 -9.81
CA LEU A 233 -4.24 4.42 -10.38
C LEU A 233 -4.15 5.83 -9.78
N TRP A 234 -4.25 6.81 -10.67
CA TRP A 234 -4.48 8.20 -10.29
C TRP A 234 -5.97 8.45 -10.12
N MET A 235 -6.41 8.79 -8.90
CA MET A 235 -7.82 9.10 -8.61
C MET A 235 -8.09 10.61 -8.63
N GLY A 236 -7.05 11.42 -8.43
CA GLY A 236 -7.11 12.86 -8.19
C GLY A 236 -7.29 13.75 -9.42
N ASP A 237 -8.39 13.59 -10.15
CA ASP A 237 -9.05 14.68 -10.90
C ASP A 237 -10.60 14.51 -10.91
N ASN A 238 -11.14 13.43 -10.32
CA ASN A 238 -12.57 13.13 -10.21
C ASN A 238 -12.92 12.28 -8.95
N ALA A 239 -12.11 12.34 -7.89
CA ALA A 239 -12.42 11.69 -6.61
C ALA A 239 -13.45 12.47 -5.78
#